data_AF-A0A260SYF3-F1
#
_entry.id   AF-A0A260SYF3-F1
#
_cell.length_a   1.000
_cell.length_b   1.000
_cell.length_c   1.000
_cell.angle_alpha   90.00
_cell.angle_beta   90.00
_cell.angle_gamma   90.00
#
_symmetry.space_group_name_H-M   'P 1'
#
loop_
_entity.id
_entity.type
_entity.pdbx_description
1 polymer ?
#
loop_
_entity_poly.entity_id
_entity_poly.type
_entity_poly.pdbx_seq_one_letter_code
_entity_poly.pdbx_strand_id
1 'polypeptide(L)'
;MTTPLGFDPKFLADIDVPLPDRADVVVLPYTHFSVSIDPARRLAAVTGVNIDGASLKDVDRGDNWRLDDRLPAAQQAGNELYKNNDLDRGHLVRRRDPVWGERAVAERANEDTFHYTVCAPQTATLNQSKTLWLGLEDYVLENAEQYGRKLSVFSGCIFAENDPIYRGVAIPRQFFKIAAWSQDSTPACTGYVLDQSPSLDPILDKPLRLETDPPPLGPYRTYQVPVADIASMTGLELDVLIEADRYAPVAAARAEASRWTELTRLSDIHL
;
A
#
# COMPACT_ATOMS: atom_id res chain seq x y z
N MET A 1 18.02 -22.94 -2.90
CA MET A 1 16.90 -22.01 -3.18
C MET A 1 17.54 -20.71 -3.62
N THR A 2 17.18 -20.20 -4.80
CA THR A 2 17.67 -18.90 -5.29
C THR A 2 17.12 -17.80 -4.40
N THR A 3 17.96 -16.86 -3.97
CA THR A 3 17.57 -15.67 -3.22
C THR A 3 16.38 -14.98 -3.89
N PRO A 4 15.35 -14.54 -3.16
CA PRO A 4 14.26 -13.77 -3.73
C PRO A 4 14.82 -12.53 -4.45
N LEU A 5 14.43 -12.34 -5.72
CA LEU A 5 14.68 -11.09 -6.43
C LEU A 5 13.64 -10.11 -5.92
N GLY A 6 14.08 -9.15 -5.11
CA GLY A 6 13.28 -8.07 -4.53
C GLY A 6 12.61 -7.19 -5.60
N PHE A 7 12.23 -5.99 -5.19
CA PHE A 7 11.84 -4.96 -6.13
C PHE A 7 13.02 -4.63 -7.07
N ASP A 8 12.76 -4.63 -8.37
CA ASP A 8 13.70 -4.25 -9.42
C ASP A 8 13.45 -2.78 -9.82
N PRO A 9 14.40 -1.87 -9.52
CA PRO A 9 14.26 -0.47 -9.90
C PRO A 9 14.31 -0.24 -11.42
N LYS A 10 14.81 -1.20 -12.20
CA LYS A 10 14.91 -1.14 -13.66
C LYS A 10 13.73 -1.83 -14.36
N PHE A 11 12.71 -2.22 -13.60
CA PHE A 11 11.61 -3.03 -14.11
C PHE A 11 10.82 -2.34 -15.23
N LEU A 12 10.68 -1.02 -15.15
CA LEU A 12 10.04 -0.17 -16.17
C LEU A 12 10.97 0.15 -17.36
N ALA A 13 12.03 -0.66 -17.52
CA ALA A 13 13.04 -0.66 -18.57
C ALA A 13 13.93 0.59 -18.59
N ASP A 14 13.55 1.60 -19.38
CA ASP A 14 14.44 2.70 -19.79
C ASP A 14 14.66 3.76 -18.70
N ILE A 15 13.98 3.61 -17.55
CA ILE A 15 14.04 4.54 -16.43
C ILE A 15 14.19 3.77 -15.13
N ASP A 16 15.20 4.15 -14.35
CA ASP A 16 15.39 3.66 -12.99
C ASP A 16 14.37 4.36 -12.08
N VAL A 17 13.41 3.58 -11.54
CA VAL A 17 12.48 4.04 -10.51
C VAL A 17 12.86 3.31 -9.22
N PRO A 18 13.70 3.92 -8.35
CA PRO A 18 14.16 3.26 -7.13
C PRO A 18 13.01 2.96 -6.17
N LEU A 19 13.21 1.96 -5.31
CA LEU A 19 12.37 1.81 -4.11
C LEU A 19 12.54 3.10 -3.28
N PRO A 20 11.47 3.81 -2.93
CA PRO A 20 11.57 4.99 -2.09
C PRO A 20 12.27 4.67 -0.77
N ASP A 21 13.16 5.54 -0.34
CA ASP A 21 13.98 5.33 0.85
C ASP A 21 13.75 6.43 1.90
N ARG A 22 14.11 6.13 3.15
CA ARG A 22 14.22 7.07 4.26
C ARG A 22 15.14 6.49 5.33
N ALA A 23 15.64 7.33 6.23
CA ALA A 23 16.43 6.85 7.37
C ALA A 23 15.66 5.86 8.27
N ASP A 24 16.42 5.02 8.97
CA ASP A 24 15.96 4.12 10.04
C ASP A 24 15.00 2.99 9.61
N VAL A 25 14.99 2.62 8.33
CA VAL A 25 14.24 1.45 7.82
C VAL A 25 15.13 0.23 7.62
N VAL A 26 14.51 -0.96 7.69
CA VAL A 26 15.11 -2.24 7.32
C VAL A 26 14.42 -2.77 6.07
N VAL A 27 15.19 -2.96 4.99
CA VAL A 27 14.68 -3.46 3.71
C VAL A 27 14.66 -4.99 3.69
N LEU A 28 13.49 -5.57 3.42
CA LEU A 28 13.23 -6.99 3.29
C LEU A 28 12.85 -7.31 1.84
N PRO A 29 13.74 -7.97 1.05
CA PRO A 29 13.40 -8.41 -0.30
C PRO A 29 12.51 -9.65 -0.26
N TYR A 30 11.46 -9.67 -1.08
CA TYR A 30 10.59 -10.81 -1.36
C TYR A 30 10.54 -11.05 -2.87
N THR A 31 9.84 -12.09 -3.33
CA THR A 31 9.75 -12.36 -4.76
C THR A 31 8.94 -11.27 -5.49
N HIS A 32 9.59 -10.46 -6.33
CA HIS A 32 9.04 -9.34 -7.13
C HIS A 32 8.66 -8.07 -6.34
N PHE A 33 8.96 -8.02 -5.05
CA PHE A 33 8.69 -6.84 -4.24
C PHE A 33 9.67 -6.69 -3.09
N SER A 34 9.67 -5.53 -2.45
CA SER A 34 10.45 -5.27 -1.25
C SER A 34 9.65 -4.44 -0.27
N VAL A 35 9.96 -4.61 1.02
CA VAL A 35 9.31 -3.90 2.13
C VAL A 35 10.39 -3.20 2.94
N SER A 36 10.25 -1.89 3.11
CA SER A 36 11.05 -1.09 4.04
C SER A 36 10.26 -0.96 5.34
N ILE A 37 10.62 -1.75 6.35
CA ILE A 37 10.03 -1.72 7.69
C ILE A 37 10.65 -0.60 8.50
N ASP A 38 9.84 0.22 9.17
CA ASP A 38 10.31 1.04 10.28
C ASP A 38 10.24 0.19 11.57
N PRO A 39 11.38 -0.22 12.15
CA PRO A 39 11.41 -1.12 13.32
C PRO A 39 10.80 -0.51 14.58
N ALA A 40 10.80 0.83 14.71
CA ALA A 40 10.21 1.51 15.85
C ALA A 40 8.68 1.55 15.74
N ARG A 41 8.17 1.74 14.52
CA ARG A 41 6.73 1.70 14.21
C ARG A 41 6.20 0.27 14.09
N ARG A 42 7.09 -0.71 13.83
CA ARG A 42 6.78 -2.14 13.64
C ARG A 42 5.92 -2.43 12.42
N LEU A 43 5.87 -1.49 11.48
CA LEU A 43 5.03 -1.49 10.27
C LEU A 43 5.86 -0.99 9.08
N ALA A 44 5.43 -1.31 7.86
CA ALA A 44 6.13 -0.83 6.67
C ALA A 44 5.95 0.69 6.48
N ALA A 45 7.07 1.39 6.32
CA ALA A 45 7.08 2.77 5.85
C ALA A 45 6.73 2.81 4.36
N VAL A 46 7.27 1.87 3.58
CA VAL A 46 6.99 1.73 2.15
C VAL A 46 7.21 0.29 1.70
N THR A 47 6.40 -0.14 0.74
CA THR A 47 6.59 -1.32 -0.09
C THR A 47 6.75 -0.87 -1.53
N GLY A 48 7.48 -1.64 -2.33
CA GLY A 48 7.52 -1.50 -3.79
C GLY A 48 7.31 -2.86 -4.42
N VAL A 49 6.33 -2.99 -5.32
CA VAL A 49 6.05 -4.22 -6.07
C VAL A 49 6.14 -3.97 -7.57
N ASN A 50 6.78 -4.88 -8.29
CA ASN A 50 6.76 -4.92 -9.74
C ASN A 50 5.66 -5.86 -10.22
N ILE A 51 4.87 -5.40 -11.20
CA ILE A 51 3.75 -6.15 -11.79
C ILE A 51 4.03 -6.33 -13.27
N ASP A 52 4.23 -7.57 -13.71
CA ASP A 52 4.28 -7.92 -15.13
C ASP A 52 2.91 -8.40 -15.61
N GLY A 53 2.11 -7.47 -16.14
CA GLY A 53 0.76 -7.77 -16.64
C GLY A 53 0.74 -8.86 -17.72
N ALA A 54 1.82 -9.00 -18.51
CA ALA A 54 1.88 -9.98 -19.59
C ALA A 54 2.13 -11.42 -19.10
N SER A 55 2.60 -11.59 -17.86
CA SER A 55 2.98 -12.89 -17.32
C SER A 55 2.28 -13.27 -16.01
N LEU A 56 1.21 -12.55 -15.64
CA LEU A 56 0.36 -12.87 -14.50
C LEU A 56 -0.09 -14.33 -14.49
N LYS A 57 -0.20 -14.89 -13.29
CA LYS A 57 -0.67 -16.25 -13.04
C LYS A 57 -1.83 -16.24 -12.07
N ASP A 58 -2.79 -17.13 -12.32
CA ASP A 58 -3.79 -17.48 -11.32
C ASP A 58 -3.21 -18.54 -10.38
N VAL A 59 -3.15 -18.19 -9.10
CA VAL A 59 -2.64 -19.03 -8.01
C VAL A 59 -3.63 -18.92 -6.86
N ASP A 60 -3.97 -20.08 -6.30
CA ASP A 60 -4.90 -20.19 -5.19
C ASP A 60 -4.46 -19.31 -4.01
N ARG A 61 -5.45 -18.70 -3.37
CA ARG A 61 -5.22 -17.85 -2.21
C ARG A 61 -4.81 -18.73 -1.02
N GLY A 62 -3.68 -18.41 -0.39
CA GLY A 62 -3.33 -18.88 0.94
C GLY A 62 -3.97 -18.05 2.06
N ASP A 63 -3.72 -18.41 3.32
CA ASP A 63 -3.98 -17.55 4.49
C ASP A 63 -2.95 -17.81 5.62
N ASN A 64 -1.75 -18.26 5.24
CA ASN A 64 -0.68 -18.67 6.15
C ASN A 64 0.13 -17.47 6.66
N TRP A 65 -0.52 -16.63 7.46
CA TRP A 65 0.10 -15.46 8.05
C TRP A 65 1.19 -15.83 9.06
N ARG A 66 2.36 -15.22 8.90
CA ARG A 66 3.54 -15.49 9.75
C ARG A 66 4.38 -14.24 9.96
N LEU A 67 5.15 -14.24 11.05
CA LEU A 67 6.23 -13.27 11.24
C LEU A 67 7.33 -13.54 10.22
N ASP A 68 8.11 -12.51 9.91
CA ASP A 68 9.33 -12.68 9.11
C ASP A 68 10.54 -12.90 10.04
N ASP A 69 11.13 -14.09 9.99
CA ASP A 69 12.25 -14.47 10.87
C ASP A 69 13.54 -13.66 10.63
N ARG A 70 13.62 -12.88 9.54
CA ARG A 70 14.74 -11.97 9.27
C ARG A 70 14.69 -10.71 10.15
N LEU A 71 13.56 -10.44 10.80
CA LEU A 71 13.38 -9.31 11.69
C LEU A 71 12.98 -9.78 13.09
N PRO A 72 13.57 -9.25 14.17
CA PRO A 72 13.13 -9.54 15.54
C PRO A 72 11.62 -9.38 15.71
N ALA A 73 10.98 -10.28 16.44
CA ALA A 73 9.52 -10.21 16.68
C ALA A 73 9.08 -8.89 17.34
N ALA A 74 9.96 -8.25 18.11
CA ALA A 74 9.68 -6.95 18.73
C ALA A 74 9.70 -5.77 17.73
N GLN A 75 10.17 -5.97 16.49
CA GLN A 75 10.33 -4.95 15.45
C GLN A 75 9.29 -5.08 14.33
N GLN A 76 8.29 -5.95 14.49
CA GLN A 76 7.15 -6.11 13.58
C GLN A 76 5.86 -6.33 14.40
N ALA A 77 4.73 -5.90 13.84
CA ALA A 77 3.42 -6.28 14.37
C ALA A 77 3.13 -7.74 14.00
N GLY A 78 2.53 -8.50 14.92
CA GLY A 78 2.10 -9.86 14.69
C GLY A 78 0.59 -10.04 14.86
N ASN A 79 0.16 -11.30 14.94
CA ASN A 79 -1.26 -11.67 15.07
C ASN A 79 -1.95 -11.05 16.30
N GLU A 80 -1.19 -10.76 17.35
CA GLU A 80 -1.68 -10.12 18.57
C GLU A 80 -2.33 -8.77 18.30
N LEU A 81 -1.91 -8.06 17.26
CA LEU A 81 -2.52 -6.80 16.85
C LEU A 81 -3.93 -7.01 16.27
N TYR A 82 -4.11 -8.05 15.45
CA TYR A 82 -5.31 -8.27 14.62
C TYR A 82 -6.35 -9.20 15.27
N LYS A 83 -5.97 -9.95 16.30
CA LYS A 83 -6.84 -10.96 16.90
C LYS A 83 -8.05 -10.34 17.61
N ASN A 84 -9.27 -10.78 17.27
CA ASN A 84 -10.52 -10.42 17.95
C ASN A 84 -10.76 -8.89 17.99
N ASN A 85 -10.66 -8.23 16.83
CA ASN A 85 -11.05 -6.83 16.63
C ASN A 85 -11.39 -6.60 15.15
N ASP A 86 -11.80 -5.38 14.81
CA ASP A 86 -12.20 -4.99 13.44
C ASP A 86 -11.04 -4.44 12.60
N LEU A 87 -9.78 -4.71 12.99
CA LEU A 87 -8.60 -4.44 12.16
C LEU A 87 -8.27 -5.67 11.32
N ASP A 88 -8.35 -5.50 10.01
CA ASP A 88 -7.87 -6.46 9.05
C ASP A 88 -6.37 -6.36 8.82
N ARG A 89 -5.80 -7.47 8.36
CA ARG A 89 -4.44 -7.58 7.82
C ARG A 89 -4.42 -6.98 6.40
N GLY A 90 -4.53 -5.66 6.33
CA GLY A 90 -4.62 -4.90 5.08
C GLY A 90 -3.31 -4.98 4.30
N HIS A 91 -3.33 -5.65 3.16
CA HIS A 91 -2.13 -5.85 2.34
C HIS A 91 -1.62 -4.51 1.79
N LEU A 92 -0.34 -4.21 2.01
CA LEU A 92 0.35 -3.08 1.35
C LEU A 92 0.91 -3.49 -0.01
N VAL A 93 1.29 -4.76 -0.18
CA VAL A 93 1.46 -5.39 -1.50
C VAL A 93 0.26 -6.28 -1.73
N ARG A 94 -0.61 -5.91 -2.67
CA ARG A 94 -1.80 -6.70 -2.96
C ARG A 94 -1.38 -8.08 -3.45
N ARG A 95 -2.03 -9.12 -2.92
CA ARG A 95 -1.67 -10.53 -3.14
C ARG A 95 -1.39 -10.89 -4.61
N ARG A 96 -2.17 -10.37 -5.56
CA ARG A 96 -2.07 -10.71 -6.99
C ARG A 96 -0.94 -9.98 -7.72
N ASP A 97 -0.50 -8.84 -7.21
CA ASP A 97 0.45 -7.95 -7.89
C ASP A 97 1.79 -8.63 -8.21
N PRO A 98 2.42 -9.39 -7.30
CA PRO A 98 3.71 -10.04 -7.58
C PRO A 98 3.56 -11.43 -8.24
N VAL A 99 2.33 -11.89 -8.53
CA VAL A 99 2.06 -13.28 -8.95
C VAL A 99 2.14 -13.41 -10.47
N TRP A 100 3.37 -13.42 -10.99
CA TRP A 100 3.66 -13.50 -12.42
C TRP A 100 4.93 -14.32 -12.71
N GLY A 101 5.19 -14.63 -13.99
CA GLY A 101 6.35 -15.40 -14.43
C GLY A 101 6.17 -16.93 -14.32
N GLU A 102 7.28 -17.65 -14.09
CA GLU A 102 7.26 -19.11 -13.92
C GLU A 102 6.37 -19.53 -12.75
N ARG A 103 5.63 -20.64 -12.89
CA ARG A 103 4.62 -21.06 -11.89
C ARG A 103 5.18 -21.12 -10.46
N ALA A 104 6.33 -21.76 -10.28
CA ALA A 104 6.95 -21.88 -8.97
C ALA A 104 7.42 -20.53 -8.40
N VAL A 105 7.74 -19.55 -9.24
CA VAL A 105 8.07 -18.18 -8.82
C VAL A 105 6.80 -17.47 -8.35
N ALA A 106 5.72 -17.55 -9.15
CA ALA A 106 4.43 -16.96 -8.82
C ALA A 106 3.82 -17.53 -7.53
N GLU A 107 3.94 -18.85 -7.29
CA GLU A 107 3.51 -19.50 -6.06
C GLU A 107 4.29 -18.99 -4.84
N ARG A 108 5.61 -18.84 -4.95
CA ARG A 108 6.43 -18.24 -3.88
C ARG A 108 6.06 -16.78 -3.64
N ALA A 109 5.88 -15.99 -4.69
CA ALA A 109 5.45 -14.60 -4.58
C ALA A 109 4.09 -14.46 -3.85
N ASN A 110 3.13 -15.34 -4.16
CA ASN A 110 1.85 -15.41 -3.45
C ASN A 110 2.03 -15.79 -1.97
N GLU A 111 2.89 -16.74 -1.64
CA GLU A 111 3.19 -17.12 -0.25
C GLU A 111 3.91 -16.00 0.53
N ASP A 112 4.76 -15.22 -0.14
CA ASP A 112 5.51 -14.11 0.42
C ASP A 112 4.58 -12.98 0.89
N THR A 113 3.41 -12.78 0.28
CA THR A 113 2.47 -11.71 0.69
C THR A 113 1.78 -11.98 2.02
N PHE A 114 1.92 -13.17 2.60
CA PHE A 114 1.36 -13.55 3.90
C PHE A 114 2.33 -13.39 5.06
N HIS A 115 3.29 -12.47 4.98
CA HIS A 115 4.04 -12.02 6.16
C HIS A 115 3.39 -10.78 6.76
N TYR A 116 3.37 -10.67 8.09
CA TYR A 116 2.81 -9.48 8.75
C TYR A 116 3.55 -8.18 8.40
N THR A 117 4.81 -8.27 8.01
CA THR A 117 5.61 -7.17 7.44
C THR A 117 5.01 -6.60 6.15
N VAL A 118 4.21 -7.38 5.42
CA VAL A 118 3.60 -6.99 4.13
C VAL A 118 2.22 -6.34 4.33
N CYS A 119 1.70 -6.28 5.56
CA CYS A 119 0.41 -5.69 5.85
C CYS A 119 0.49 -4.58 6.91
N ALA A 120 -0.61 -3.84 7.01
CA ALA A 120 -0.81 -2.83 8.03
C ALA A 120 -2.22 -2.95 8.64
N PRO A 121 -2.44 -2.45 9.86
CA PRO A 121 -3.75 -2.41 10.50
C PRO A 121 -4.69 -1.47 9.75
N GLN A 122 -5.54 -2.04 8.91
CA GLN A 122 -6.60 -1.33 8.22
C GLN A 122 -7.94 -1.74 8.83
N THR A 123 -8.86 -0.81 9.03
CA THR A 123 -10.22 -1.18 9.44
C THR A 123 -10.87 -2.06 8.37
N ALA A 124 -11.77 -2.94 8.79
CA ALA A 124 -12.56 -3.75 7.86
C ALA A 124 -13.28 -2.89 6.80
N THR A 125 -13.73 -1.68 7.19
CA THR A 125 -14.33 -0.69 6.28
C THR A 125 -13.37 -0.28 5.16
N LEU A 126 -12.12 0.06 5.49
CA LEU A 126 -11.13 0.45 4.50
C LEU A 126 -10.73 -0.76 3.64
N ASN A 127 -10.36 -1.87 4.28
CA ASN A 127 -9.75 -3.01 3.61
C ASN A 127 -10.71 -3.82 2.72
N GLN A 128 -11.99 -3.91 3.08
CA GLN A 128 -12.97 -4.74 2.35
C GLN A 128 -13.81 -3.95 1.35
N SER A 129 -13.67 -2.63 1.32
CA SER A 129 -14.50 -1.79 0.47
C SER A 129 -14.13 -1.92 -1.00
N LYS A 130 -15.16 -2.23 -1.80
CA LYS A 130 -15.06 -2.37 -3.26
C LYS A 130 -15.10 -1.04 -4.01
N THR A 131 -15.48 0.05 -3.35
CA THR A 131 -16.02 1.23 -4.05
C THR A 131 -14.95 2.16 -4.63
N LEU A 132 -13.73 2.18 -4.07
CA LEU A 132 -12.70 3.13 -4.50
C LEU A 132 -11.29 2.54 -4.49
N TRP A 133 -10.85 1.98 -3.36
CA TRP A 133 -9.48 1.48 -3.24
C TRP A 133 -9.28 0.17 -3.98
N LEU A 134 -10.11 -0.84 -3.67
CA LEU A 134 -10.11 -2.09 -4.41
C LEU A 134 -10.46 -1.86 -5.89
N GLY A 135 -11.35 -0.90 -6.19
CA GLY A 135 -11.70 -0.53 -7.57
C GLY A 135 -10.51 0.09 -8.34
N LEU A 136 -9.67 0.90 -7.69
CA LEU A 136 -8.44 1.45 -8.29
C LEU A 136 -7.40 0.34 -8.48
N GLU A 137 -7.21 -0.52 -7.47
CA GLU A 137 -6.32 -1.68 -7.56
C GLU A 137 -6.74 -2.65 -8.67
N ASP A 138 -8.04 -2.91 -8.80
CA ASP A 138 -8.61 -3.73 -9.88
C ASP A 138 -8.41 -3.04 -11.23
N TYR A 139 -8.75 -1.75 -11.35
CA TYR A 139 -8.55 -1.01 -12.60
C TYR A 139 -7.09 -1.02 -13.06
N VAL A 140 -6.15 -0.76 -12.15
CA VAL A 140 -4.71 -0.75 -12.45
C VAL A 140 -4.23 -2.14 -12.88
N LEU A 141 -4.62 -3.20 -12.15
CA LEU A 141 -4.22 -4.57 -12.48
C LEU A 141 -4.88 -5.09 -13.77
N GLU A 142 -6.18 -4.85 -13.96
CA GLU A 142 -6.94 -5.24 -15.15
C GLU A 142 -6.41 -4.52 -16.39
N ASN A 143 -6.08 -3.23 -16.28
CA ASN A 143 -5.44 -2.50 -17.37
C ASN A 143 -4.04 -3.07 -17.69
N ALA A 144 -3.27 -3.41 -16.66
CA ALA A 144 -1.96 -4.04 -16.85
C ALA A 144 -2.07 -5.40 -17.54
N GLU A 145 -2.99 -6.25 -17.09
CA GLU A 145 -3.27 -7.57 -17.68
C GLU A 145 -3.77 -7.44 -19.12
N GLN A 146 -4.77 -6.59 -19.36
CA GLN A 146 -5.38 -6.41 -20.68
C GLN A 146 -4.38 -5.92 -21.74
N TYR A 147 -3.44 -5.05 -21.35
CA TYR A 147 -2.47 -4.45 -22.28
C TYR A 147 -1.04 -4.99 -22.12
N GLY A 148 -0.83 -6.01 -21.28
CA GLY A 148 0.49 -6.56 -20.99
C GLY A 148 1.48 -5.52 -20.44
N ARG A 149 1.00 -4.52 -19.69
CA ARG A 149 1.84 -3.41 -19.19
C ARG A 149 2.61 -3.83 -17.95
N LYS A 150 3.82 -3.30 -17.84
CA LYS A 150 4.61 -3.33 -16.61
C LYS A 150 4.25 -2.14 -15.72
N LEU A 151 4.06 -2.40 -14.43
CA LEU A 151 3.83 -1.38 -13.42
C LEU A 151 4.80 -1.54 -12.25
N SER A 152 5.10 -0.43 -11.60
CA SER A 152 5.67 -0.43 -10.25
C SER A 152 4.70 0.29 -9.33
N VAL A 153 4.29 -0.37 -8.25
CA VAL A 153 3.36 0.20 -7.26
C VAL A 153 4.07 0.33 -5.94
N PHE A 154 3.98 1.52 -5.35
CA PHE A 154 4.52 1.82 -4.03
C PHE A 154 3.38 2.08 -3.07
N SER A 155 3.38 1.46 -1.90
CA SER A 155 2.35 1.69 -0.88
C SER A 155 2.96 1.73 0.51
N GLY A 156 2.32 2.40 1.46
CA GLY A 156 2.86 2.43 2.81
C GLY A 156 1.99 3.18 3.81
N CYS A 157 2.43 3.17 5.06
CA CYS A 157 1.81 3.92 6.13
C CYS A 157 2.29 5.37 6.10
N ILE A 158 1.40 6.31 6.38
CA ILE A 158 1.78 7.68 6.75
C ILE A 158 1.78 7.73 8.28
N PHE A 159 2.97 7.80 8.87
CA PHE A 159 3.12 7.83 10.32
C PHE A 159 2.98 9.25 10.86
N ALA A 160 2.05 9.44 11.78
CA ALA A 160 1.89 10.68 12.53
C ALA A 160 2.42 10.53 13.97
N GLU A 161 2.89 11.63 14.54
CA GLU A 161 3.38 11.68 15.93
C GLU A 161 2.26 11.35 16.94
N ASN A 162 1.02 11.68 16.59
CA ASN A 162 -0.17 11.46 17.42
C ASN A 162 -0.97 10.21 17.02
N ASP A 163 -0.36 9.27 16.29
CA ASP A 163 -1.01 8.01 15.96
C ASP A 163 -1.40 7.26 17.25
N PRO A 164 -2.65 6.77 17.35
CA PRO A 164 -3.14 6.13 18.56
C PRO A 164 -2.41 4.82 18.83
N ILE A 165 -2.04 4.59 20.09
CA ILE A 165 -1.46 3.32 20.53
C ILE A 165 -2.58 2.30 20.76
N TYR A 166 -2.57 1.23 19.98
CA TYR A 166 -3.45 0.08 20.16
C TYR A 166 -2.61 -1.19 20.28
N ARG A 167 -2.77 -1.92 21.38
CA ARG A 167 -1.98 -3.14 21.71
C ARG A 167 -0.47 -2.93 21.55
N GLY A 168 -0.01 -1.74 21.96
CA GLY A 168 1.39 -1.31 21.92
C GLY A 168 1.88 -0.83 20.55
N VAL A 169 1.09 -0.93 19.47
CA VAL A 169 1.46 -0.44 18.12
C VAL A 169 0.83 0.93 17.92
N ALA A 170 1.59 1.89 17.39
CA ALA A 170 1.04 3.16 16.93
C ALA A 170 0.35 2.96 15.57
N ILE A 171 -0.98 3.01 15.55
CA ILE A 171 -1.79 2.69 14.37
C ILE A 171 -1.87 3.89 13.45
N PRO A 172 -1.36 3.81 12.20
CA PRO A 172 -1.45 4.92 11.26
C PRO A 172 -2.91 5.18 10.89
N ARG A 173 -3.27 6.46 10.83
CA ARG A 173 -4.58 6.90 10.34
C ARG A 173 -4.67 6.94 8.81
N GLN A 174 -3.51 7.07 8.16
CA GLN A 174 -3.44 7.28 6.72
C GLN A 174 -2.46 6.32 6.05
N PHE A 175 -2.76 6.00 4.80
CA PHE A 175 -1.92 5.21 3.91
C PHE A 175 -1.75 5.95 2.60
N PHE A 176 -0.68 5.64 1.87
CA PHE A 176 -0.49 6.14 0.51
C PHE A 176 -0.35 5.01 -0.49
N LYS A 177 -0.56 5.35 -1.76
CA LYS A 177 -0.09 4.54 -2.90
C LYS A 177 0.31 5.41 -4.07
N ILE A 178 1.32 4.97 -4.79
CA ILE A 178 1.79 5.56 -6.04
C ILE A 178 1.83 4.44 -7.07
N ALA A 179 1.10 4.60 -8.17
CA ALA A 179 1.17 3.68 -9.30
C ALA A 179 2.03 4.33 -10.40
N ALA A 180 3.11 3.68 -10.79
CA ALA A 180 4.05 4.16 -11.81
C ALA A 180 4.13 3.20 -13.00
N TRP A 181 4.28 3.76 -14.20
CA TRP A 181 4.40 3.03 -15.45
C TRP A 181 5.31 3.78 -16.43
N SER A 182 5.70 3.10 -17.51
CA SER A 182 6.36 3.74 -18.65
C SER A 182 5.33 4.16 -19.70
N GLN A 183 5.36 5.41 -20.13
CA GLN A 183 4.58 5.96 -21.23
C GLN A 183 5.52 6.64 -22.21
N ASP A 184 5.55 6.17 -23.46
CA ASP A 184 6.40 6.73 -24.52
C ASP A 184 7.89 6.80 -24.11
N SER A 185 8.37 5.82 -23.35
CA SER A 185 9.73 5.76 -22.78
C SER A 185 10.02 6.85 -21.73
N THR A 186 8.98 7.41 -21.11
CA THR A 186 9.07 8.35 -19.99
C THR A 186 8.30 7.81 -18.78
N PRO A 187 8.75 8.09 -17.54
CA PRO A 187 8.02 7.65 -16.37
C PRO A 187 6.75 8.48 -16.23
N ALA A 188 5.69 7.82 -15.77
CA ALA A 188 4.42 8.44 -15.46
C ALA A 188 3.91 7.83 -14.15
N CYS A 189 3.32 8.64 -13.28
CA CYS A 189 2.70 8.10 -12.08
C CYS A 189 1.51 8.93 -11.59
N THR A 190 0.75 8.34 -10.66
CA THR A 190 -0.28 9.04 -9.88
C THR A 190 -0.21 8.64 -8.41
N GLY A 191 -0.44 9.59 -7.52
CA GLY A 191 -0.43 9.40 -6.07
C GLY A 191 -1.82 9.45 -5.44
N TYR A 192 -2.00 8.64 -4.39
CA TYR A 192 -3.25 8.53 -3.64
C TYR A 192 -3.00 8.46 -2.14
N VAL A 193 -3.94 9.01 -1.36
CA VAL A 193 -3.98 8.92 0.11
C VAL A 193 -5.31 8.34 0.54
N LEU A 194 -5.26 7.44 1.52
CA LEU A 194 -6.43 6.87 2.17
C LEU A 194 -6.44 7.27 3.63
N ASP A 195 -7.60 7.69 4.11
CA ASP A 195 -7.82 8.07 5.49
C ASP A 195 -8.86 7.15 6.13
N GLN A 196 -8.42 6.34 7.08
CA GLN A 196 -9.29 5.44 7.84
C GLN A 196 -9.80 6.05 9.16
N SER A 197 -9.43 7.29 9.50
CA SER A 197 -9.77 7.92 10.78
C SER A 197 -11.24 7.75 11.17
N PRO A 198 -12.24 8.00 10.29
CA PRO A 198 -13.64 7.92 10.69
C PRO A 198 -14.10 6.48 11.04
N SER A 199 -13.41 5.47 10.51
CA SER A 199 -13.67 4.06 10.80
C SER A 199 -12.79 3.52 11.94
N LEU A 200 -11.66 4.15 12.22
CA LEU A 200 -10.70 3.71 13.24
C LEU A 200 -11.11 4.16 14.65
N ASP A 201 -11.58 5.41 14.81
CA ASP A 201 -11.94 5.96 16.13
C ASP A 201 -12.93 5.06 16.91
N PRO A 202 -14.00 4.51 16.29
CA PRO A 202 -14.90 3.58 16.97
C PRO A 202 -14.26 2.29 17.47
N ILE A 203 -13.18 1.82 16.83
CA ILE A 203 -12.43 0.63 17.26
C ILE A 203 -11.59 0.95 18.50
N LEU A 204 -11.03 2.15 18.56
CA LEU A 204 -10.18 2.63 19.65
C LEU A 204 -10.98 3.01 20.91
N ASP A 205 -12.15 3.63 20.71
CA ASP A 205 -13.01 4.14 21.78
C ASP A 205 -13.82 3.03 22.49
N LYS A 206 -13.81 1.80 21.98
CA LYS A 206 -14.52 0.65 22.57
C LYS A 206 -13.63 -0.11 23.57
N PRO A 207 -13.80 0.06 24.89
CA PRO A 207 -13.24 -0.89 25.85
C PRO A 207 -14.00 -2.22 25.68
N LEU A 208 -13.25 -3.31 25.42
CA LEU A 208 -13.64 -4.72 25.57
C LEU A 208 -15.09 -4.92 26.08
N ARG A 209 -16.08 -4.86 25.18
CA ARG A 209 -17.44 -5.28 25.46
C ARG A 209 -17.95 -6.21 24.37
N LEU A 210 -18.46 -7.34 24.85
CA LEU A 210 -19.39 -8.22 24.16
C LEU A 210 -20.66 -7.41 23.84
N GLU A 211 -20.68 -6.74 22.69
CA GLU A 211 -21.94 -6.38 22.04
C GLU A 211 -22.01 -7.18 20.74
N THR A 212 -23.18 -7.80 20.53
CA THR A 212 -23.45 -8.74 19.44
C THR A 212 -23.78 -8.06 18.11
N ASP A 213 -23.83 -6.73 18.08
CA ASP A 213 -24.11 -5.96 16.87
C ASP A 213 -22.94 -5.01 16.55
N PRO A 214 -22.36 -5.09 15.33
CA PRO A 214 -21.34 -4.17 14.89
C PRO A 214 -21.91 -2.75 14.81
N PRO A 215 -21.18 -1.72 15.28
CA PRO A 215 -21.61 -0.33 15.16
C PRO A 215 -21.70 0.03 13.66
N PRO A 216 -22.59 0.95 13.26
CA PRO A 216 -22.62 1.44 11.88
C PRO A 216 -21.24 2.04 11.54
N LEU A 217 -20.59 1.48 10.52
CA LEU A 217 -19.25 1.86 10.09
C LEU A 217 -19.29 3.26 9.45
N GLY A 218 -18.44 4.18 9.94
CA GLY A 218 -18.20 5.47 9.28
C GLY A 218 -17.38 5.31 7.99
N PRO A 219 -17.47 6.23 7.02
CA PRO A 219 -16.78 6.12 5.73
C PRO A 219 -15.27 6.31 5.89
N TYR A 220 -14.44 5.56 5.17
CA TYR A 220 -13.05 5.97 4.89
C TYR A 220 -13.03 6.92 3.70
N ARG A 221 -11.95 7.69 3.53
CA ARG A 221 -11.82 8.64 2.41
C ARG A 221 -10.63 8.29 1.53
N THR A 222 -10.76 8.53 0.23
CA THR A 222 -9.69 8.36 -0.76
C THR A 222 -9.47 9.67 -1.49
N TYR A 223 -8.22 10.08 -1.62
CA TYR A 223 -7.82 11.31 -2.30
C TYR A 223 -6.80 10.97 -3.38
N GLN A 224 -6.92 11.60 -4.55
CA GLN A 224 -5.80 11.76 -5.46
C GLN A 224 -5.01 13.00 -5.04
N VAL A 225 -3.69 12.86 -4.95
CA VAL A 225 -2.81 13.90 -4.39
C VAL A 225 -1.54 14.04 -5.23
N PRO A 226 -0.89 15.22 -5.22
CA PRO A 226 0.48 15.35 -5.73
C PRO A 226 1.44 14.40 -5.00
N VAL A 227 2.33 13.75 -5.74
CA VAL A 227 3.36 12.85 -5.16
C VAL A 227 4.29 13.59 -4.22
N ALA A 228 4.54 14.88 -4.47
CA ALA A 228 5.31 15.74 -3.56
C ALA A 228 4.71 15.80 -2.14
N ASP A 229 3.41 15.56 -1.99
CA ASP A 229 2.72 15.62 -0.69
C ASP A 229 2.95 14.34 0.07
N ILE A 230 2.90 13.22 -0.66
CA ILE A 230 3.27 11.92 -0.11
C ILE A 230 4.73 12.01 0.36
N ALA A 231 5.63 12.60 -0.43
CA ALA A 231 7.03 12.82 -0.03
C ALA A 231 7.11 13.63 1.27
N SER A 232 6.41 14.76 1.34
CA SER A 232 6.41 15.62 2.54
C SER A 232 5.82 14.94 3.78
N MET A 233 4.75 14.15 3.63
CA MET A 233 4.07 13.49 4.76
C MET A 233 4.81 12.25 5.26
N THR A 234 5.54 11.58 4.37
CA THR A 234 6.23 10.32 4.69
C THR A 234 7.71 10.51 4.97
N GLY A 235 8.31 11.61 4.51
CA GLY A 235 9.76 11.80 4.52
C GLY A 235 10.51 10.83 3.59
N LEU A 236 9.82 10.23 2.62
CA LEU A 236 10.43 9.36 1.62
C LEU A 236 11.08 10.17 0.51
N GLU A 237 12.21 9.69 0.01
CA GLU A 237 12.86 10.19 -1.20
C GLU A 237 12.06 9.73 -2.43
N LEU A 238 11.39 10.67 -3.09
CA LEU A 238 10.44 10.41 -4.20
C LEU A 238 10.74 11.24 -5.46
N ASP A 239 11.92 11.82 -5.62
CA ASP A 239 12.23 12.81 -6.66
C ASP A 239 11.84 12.34 -8.07
N VAL A 240 12.20 11.10 -8.44
CA VAL A 240 11.86 10.51 -9.75
C VAL A 240 10.34 10.41 -9.96
N LEU A 241 9.58 10.08 -8.90
CA LEU A 241 8.14 9.97 -8.98
C LEU A 241 7.46 11.36 -8.97
N ILE A 242 8.04 12.34 -8.29
CA ILE A 242 7.56 13.73 -8.33
C ILE A 242 7.68 14.29 -9.75
N GLU A 243 8.81 14.07 -10.43
CA GLU A 243 9.01 14.50 -11.82
C GLU A 243 8.06 13.78 -12.80
N ALA A 244 7.68 12.55 -12.47
CA ALA A 244 6.78 11.72 -13.27
C ALA A 244 5.28 11.93 -12.98
N ASP A 245 4.94 12.73 -11.97
CA ASP A 245 3.57 12.88 -11.47
C ASP A 245 2.67 13.51 -12.54
N ARG A 246 1.51 12.89 -12.75
CA ARG A 246 0.48 13.32 -13.70
C ARG A 246 -0.66 14.08 -13.04
N TYR A 247 -0.60 14.31 -11.73
CA TYR A 247 -1.62 15.07 -11.05
C TYR A 247 -1.70 16.53 -11.55
N ALA A 248 -2.84 16.90 -12.14
CA ALA A 248 -3.16 18.27 -12.54
C ALA A 248 -4.31 18.80 -11.65
N PRO A 249 -4.06 19.72 -10.71
CA PRO A 249 -5.11 20.27 -9.86
C PRO A 249 -6.11 21.09 -10.68
N VAL A 250 -7.41 20.98 -10.35
CA VAL A 250 -8.45 21.80 -10.97
C VAL A 250 -8.23 23.27 -10.57
N ALA A 251 -8.05 24.17 -11.55
CA ALA A 251 -7.79 25.60 -11.34
C ALA A 251 -8.95 26.38 -10.65
N ALA A 252 -10.00 25.72 -10.20
CA ALA A 252 -11.23 26.33 -9.69
C ALA A 252 -11.36 26.37 -8.15
N ALA A 253 -10.32 26.05 -7.38
CA ALA A 253 -10.31 26.24 -5.93
C ALA A 253 -9.59 27.55 -5.56
N ARG A 254 -10.32 28.66 -5.56
CA ARG A 254 -9.87 29.91 -4.91
C ARG A 254 -9.66 29.66 -3.42
N ALA A 255 -8.47 30.00 -2.93
CA ALA A 255 -8.08 30.20 -1.53
C ALA A 255 -8.48 29.08 -0.54
N GLU A 256 -7.46 28.39 -0.01
CA GLU A 256 -7.50 27.52 1.18
C GLU A 256 -8.33 26.21 1.10
N ALA A 257 -9.08 25.95 0.04
CA ALA A 257 -9.68 24.64 -0.21
C ALA A 257 -8.62 23.65 -0.74
N SER A 258 -8.43 22.54 0.00
CA SER A 258 -7.54 21.40 -0.27
C SER A 258 -7.18 21.22 -1.75
N ARG A 259 -5.88 21.29 -2.06
CA ARG A 259 -5.31 20.92 -3.36
C ARG A 259 -5.37 19.42 -3.69
N TRP A 260 -6.00 18.62 -2.84
CA TRP A 260 -6.27 17.20 -3.07
C TRP A 260 -7.67 17.02 -3.65
N THR A 261 -7.81 16.08 -4.58
CA THR A 261 -9.10 15.71 -5.15
C THR A 261 -9.67 14.54 -4.36
N GLU A 262 -10.76 14.74 -3.62
CA GLU A 262 -11.48 13.63 -2.99
C GLU A 262 -12.14 12.77 -4.09
N LEU A 263 -11.88 11.47 -4.05
CA LEU A 263 -12.41 10.51 -5.00
C LEU A 263 -13.64 9.85 -4.39
N THR A 264 -14.76 9.92 -5.10
CA THR A 264 -16.01 9.19 -4.76
C THR A 264 -16.32 8.09 -5.76
N ARG A 265 -15.69 8.13 -6.94
CA ARG A 265 -15.77 7.14 -8.04
C ARG A 265 -14.51 7.23 -8.93
N LEU A 266 -14.26 6.19 -9.74
CA LEU A 266 -13.09 6.13 -10.63
C LEU A 266 -13.01 7.27 -11.66
N SER A 267 -14.15 7.80 -12.12
CA SER A 267 -14.19 8.92 -13.08
C SER A 267 -13.71 10.26 -12.50
N ASP A 268 -13.47 10.32 -11.18
CA ASP A 268 -12.94 11.53 -10.53
C ASP A 268 -11.40 11.62 -10.65
N ILE A 269 -10.73 10.58 -11.17
CA ILE A 269 -9.27 10.55 -11.37
C ILE A 269 -8.87 11.46 -12.53
N HIS A 270 -7.80 12.23 -12.33
CA HIS A 270 -7.18 13.07 -13.34
C HIS A 270 -5.79 12.52 -13.72
N LEU A 271 -5.50 12.45 -15.02
CA LEU A 271 -4.25 11.94 -15.61
C LEU A 271 -3.62 12.97 -16.55
#